data_AF-A0A7S1RGG6-F1
#
_entry.id   AF-A0A7S1RGG6-F1
#
_cell.length_a   1.000
_cell.length_b   1.000
_cell.length_c   1.000
_cell.angle_alpha   90.00
_cell.angle_beta   90.00
_cell.angle_gamma   90.00
#
_symmetry.space_group_name_H-M   'P 1'
#
loop_
_entity.id
_entity.type
_entity.pdbx_description
1 polymer ?
#
loop_
_entity_poly.entity_id
_entity_poly.type
_entity_poly.pdbx_seq_one_letter_code
_entity_poly.pdbx_strand_id
1 'polypeptide(L)'
;EKEQIQKAEKLEDLRQIQQALQSAVYLDDSDRSAAAANLDALLAKKLKSAKYTASPKIEDLSALLEFALRGNVAYSAEDAMQVAKRFLTSLEEVLQQASALDALEVATTLATSSETSLNFVLGDNASAHEEYGRIITEARDRREKEWSKGVIMDDLRKAAQRKDPTGIRAGVEKCKDAGCAPFDIMQYESQANNLEAYQTAAKQKLETAVKSQSKDDLSEAIDEAQKLGLDFVHPEAMKSARTALTGF
;
A
#
# COMPACT_ATOMS: atom_id res chain seq x y z
N GLU A 1 4.85 -2.16 16.60
CA GLU A 1 3.82 -1.96 17.64
C GLU A 1 3.29 -0.52 17.66
N LYS A 2 4.09 0.51 17.97
CA LYS A 2 3.63 1.93 17.92
C LYS A 2 2.99 2.34 16.58
N GLU A 3 3.56 1.87 15.46
CA GLU A 3 3.03 2.14 14.12
C GLU A 3 1.70 1.42 13.85
N GLN A 4 1.51 0.21 14.41
CA GLN A 4 0.24 -0.53 14.30
C GLN A 4 -0.86 0.10 15.16
N ILE A 5 -0.50 0.63 16.34
CA ILE A 5 -1.43 1.39 17.20
C ILE A 5 -1.88 2.67 16.51
N GLN A 6 -0.96 3.43 15.91
CA GLN A 6 -1.31 4.63 15.11
C GLN A 6 -2.20 4.28 13.90
N LYS A 7 -1.95 3.14 13.26
CA LYS A 7 -2.79 2.68 12.14
C LYS A 7 -4.20 2.30 12.61
N ALA A 8 -4.33 1.62 13.75
CA ALA A 8 -5.63 1.26 14.32
C ALA A 8 -6.45 2.49 14.76
N GLU A 9 -5.79 3.49 15.35
CA GLU A 9 -6.43 4.77 15.72
C GLU A 9 -6.94 5.52 14.49
N LYS A 10 -6.15 5.59 13.40
CA LYS A 10 -6.58 6.20 12.14
C LYS A 10 -7.78 5.48 11.50
N LEU A 11 -7.83 4.15 11.60
CA LEU A 11 -8.91 3.33 11.05
C LEU A 11 -10.23 3.51 11.80
N GLU A 12 -10.15 3.63 13.13
CA GLU A 12 -11.32 3.92 13.97
C GLU A 12 -11.85 5.34 13.72
N ASP A 13 -10.95 6.28 13.48
CA ASP A 13 -11.33 7.66 13.12
C ASP A 13 -12.07 7.74 11.78
N LEU A 14 -11.65 6.95 10.78
CA LEU A 14 -12.37 6.85 9.50
C LEU A 14 -13.74 6.19 9.65
N ARG A 15 -13.87 5.20 10.54
CA ARG A 15 -15.17 4.58 10.86
C ARG A 15 -16.12 5.59 11.51
N GLN A 16 -15.64 6.44 12.40
CA GLN A 16 -16.46 7.47 13.03
C GLN A 16 -16.97 8.50 12.01
N ILE A 17 -16.11 8.90 11.06
CA ILE A 17 -16.49 9.79 9.95
C ILE A 17 -17.54 9.11 9.06
N GLN A 18 -17.33 7.84 8.71
CA GLN A 18 -18.27 7.05 7.91
C GLN A 18 -19.62 6.89 8.60
N GLN A 19 -19.63 6.60 9.90
CA GLN A 19 -20.85 6.43 10.68
C GLN A 19 -21.62 7.75 10.81
N ALA A 20 -20.91 8.86 11.00
CA ALA A 20 -21.50 10.19 11.01
C ALA A 20 -22.13 10.55 9.64
N LEU A 21 -21.41 10.28 8.54
CA LEU A 21 -21.94 10.44 7.17
C LEU A 21 -23.20 9.60 6.93
N GLN A 22 -23.16 8.31 7.27
CA GLN A 22 -24.32 7.41 7.10
C GLN A 22 -25.53 7.86 7.94
N SER A 23 -25.30 8.34 9.17
CA SER A 23 -26.37 8.85 10.01
C SER A 23 -26.99 10.13 9.45
N ALA A 24 -26.19 11.00 8.82
CA ALA A 24 -26.65 12.27 8.28
C ALA A 24 -27.57 12.13 7.05
N VAL A 25 -27.43 11.04 6.28
CA VAL A 25 -28.25 10.76 5.08
C VAL A 25 -29.74 10.60 5.42
N TYR A 26 -30.07 10.15 6.64
CA TYR A 26 -31.46 9.86 7.04
C TYR A 26 -32.10 10.96 7.92
N LEU A 27 -31.40 12.08 8.15
CA LEU A 27 -31.90 13.17 8.97
C LEU A 27 -32.81 14.11 8.17
N ASP A 28 -33.70 14.80 8.87
CA ASP A 28 -34.46 15.91 8.27
C ASP A 28 -33.57 17.14 8.03
N ASP A 29 -34.06 18.12 7.26
CA ASP A 29 -33.25 19.28 6.84
C ASP A 29 -32.70 20.10 8.02
N SER A 30 -33.36 20.09 9.18
CA SER A 30 -32.89 20.81 10.37
C SER A 30 -31.77 20.07 11.10
N ASP A 31 -31.86 18.75 11.15
CA ASP A 31 -30.87 17.88 11.78
C ASP A 31 -29.63 17.64 10.87
N ARG A 32 -29.79 17.72 9.54
CA ARG A 32 -28.66 17.64 8.59
C ARG A 32 -27.65 18.77 8.75
N SER A 33 -28.11 19.99 9.04
CA SER A 33 -27.20 21.13 9.26
C SER A 33 -26.34 20.93 10.51
N ALA A 34 -26.91 20.39 11.59
CA ALA A 34 -26.18 20.07 12.80
C ALA A 34 -25.21 18.87 12.59
N ALA A 35 -25.62 17.87 11.82
CA ALA A 35 -24.77 16.74 11.45
C ALA A 35 -23.58 17.18 10.57
N ALA A 36 -23.80 18.08 9.60
CA ALA A 36 -22.76 18.66 8.76
C ALA A 36 -21.74 19.45 9.59
N ALA A 37 -22.20 20.30 10.52
CA ALA A 37 -21.31 21.06 11.41
C ALA A 37 -20.49 20.15 12.33
N ASN A 38 -21.06 19.05 12.83
CA ASN A 38 -20.34 18.05 13.62
C ASN A 38 -19.30 17.30 12.80
N LEU A 39 -19.63 16.99 11.54
CA LEU A 39 -18.73 16.30 10.63
C LEU A 39 -17.56 17.18 10.20
N ASP A 40 -17.79 18.46 9.93
CA ASP A 40 -16.75 19.46 9.69
C ASP A 40 -15.83 19.62 10.90
N ALA A 41 -16.41 19.68 12.11
CA ALA A 41 -15.63 19.75 13.35
C ALA A 41 -14.78 18.48 13.56
N LEU A 42 -15.32 17.29 13.24
CA LEU A 42 -14.60 16.02 13.26
C LEU A 42 -13.46 16.02 12.24
N LEU A 43 -13.74 16.35 10.98
CA LEU A 43 -12.73 16.44 9.92
C LEU A 43 -11.63 17.42 10.30
N ALA A 44 -11.97 18.66 10.66
CA ALA A 44 -11.00 19.69 11.06
C ALA A 44 -10.13 19.24 12.25
N LYS A 45 -10.72 18.61 13.27
CA LYS A 45 -9.99 18.08 14.43
C LYS A 45 -9.02 16.96 14.02
N LYS A 46 -9.45 16.05 13.14
CA LYS A 46 -8.66 14.89 12.71
C LYS A 46 -7.54 15.27 11.74
N LEU A 47 -7.80 16.18 10.81
CA LEU A 47 -6.79 16.74 9.89
C LEU A 47 -5.68 17.47 10.63
N LYS A 48 -6.04 18.26 11.65
CA LYS A 48 -5.09 18.96 12.54
C LYS A 48 -4.23 17.97 13.34
N SER A 49 -4.79 16.82 13.74
CA SER A 49 -4.06 15.78 14.49
C SER A 49 -3.08 14.99 13.62
N ALA A 50 -3.40 14.80 12.33
CA ALA A 50 -2.58 14.05 11.39
C ALA A 50 -1.44 14.89 10.76
N LYS A 51 -1.21 16.12 11.22
CA LYS A 51 -0.23 17.08 10.66
C LYS A 51 -0.39 17.31 9.15
N TYR A 52 -1.58 17.08 8.59
CA TYR A 52 -1.91 17.62 7.28
C TYR A 52 -2.07 19.13 7.47
N THR A 53 -1.02 19.90 7.20
CA THR A 53 -1.14 21.36 7.10
C THR A 53 -2.25 21.66 6.11
N ALA A 54 -3.22 22.48 6.53
CA ALA A 54 -4.39 22.86 5.74
C ALA A 54 -3.96 23.20 4.30
N SER A 55 -4.17 22.23 3.42
CA SER A 55 -4.01 22.39 1.99
C SER A 55 -5.35 22.93 1.48
N PRO A 56 -5.36 23.89 0.55
CA PRO A 56 -6.59 24.39 -0.10
C PRO A 56 -7.52 23.25 -0.57
N LYS A 57 -6.94 22.09 -0.87
CA LYS A 57 -7.58 20.86 -1.35
C LYS A 57 -8.48 20.15 -0.33
N ILE A 58 -8.35 20.44 0.97
CA ILE A 58 -9.20 19.85 2.02
C ILE A 58 -10.43 20.74 2.31
N GLU A 59 -10.31 22.04 2.09
CA GLU A 59 -11.44 22.97 2.08
C GLU A 59 -12.38 22.63 0.92
N ASP A 60 -11.83 22.24 -0.24
CA ASP A 60 -12.61 21.73 -1.38
C ASP A 60 -13.39 20.45 -1.03
N LEU A 61 -12.76 19.51 -0.31
CA LEU A 61 -13.42 18.29 0.20
C LEU A 61 -14.56 18.58 1.17
N SER A 62 -14.39 19.58 2.04
CA SER A 62 -15.42 20.00 3.01
C SER A 62 -16.57 20.71 2.31
N ALA A 63 -16.29 21.58 1.32
CA ALA A 63 -17.31 22.23 0.48
C ALA A 63 -18.13 21.23 -0.35
N LEU A 64 -17.50 20.16 -0.82
CA LEU A 64 -18.13 19.03 -1.51
C LEU A 64 -19.04 18.19 -0.62
N LEU A 65 -18.67 18.08 0.65
CA LEU A 65 -19.40 17.33 1.64
C LEU A 65 -20.57 18.16 2.19
N GLU A 66 -20.39 19.48 2.33
CA GLU A 66 -21.47 20.44 2.48
C GLU A 66 -22.43 20.41 1.28
N PHE A 67 -21.94 20.30 0.05
CA PHE A 67 -22.77 20.16 -1.16
C PHE A 67 -23.64 18.90 -1.12
N ALA A 68 -23.08 17.77 -0.69
CA ALA A 68 -23.82 16.51 -0.55
C ALA A 68 -24.81 16.51 0.63
N LEU A 69 -24.50 17.22 1.73
CA LEU A 69 -25.33 17.27 2.93
C LEU A 69 -26.42 18.36 2.88
N ARG A 70 -26.16 19.49 2.21
CA ARG A 70 -27.09 20.61 2.03
C ARG A 70 -27.90 20.49 0.73
N GLY A 71 -28.35 19.28 0.37
CA GLY A 71 -29.06 18.93 -0.88
C GLY A 71 -30.37 19.70 -1.18
N ASN A 72 -30.55 20.90 -0.65
CA ASN A 72 -31.64 21.80 -0.90
C ASN A 72 -31.02 23.20 -1.08
N VAL A 73 -30.79 23.61 -2.34
CA VAL A 73 -30.93 24.98 -2.91
C VAL A 73 -30.12 25.07 -4.21
N ALA A 74 -30.82 24.97 -5.36
CA ALA A 74 -30.48 25.60 -6.64
C ALA A 74 -29.14 25.28 -7.35
N TYR A 75 -28.65 24.04 -7.31
CA TYR A 75 -27.54 23.61 -8.17
C TYR A 75 -28.02 22.72 -9.31
N SER A 76 -27.52 22.98 -10.52
CA SER A 76 -27.83 22.17 -11.69
C SER A 76 -27.06 20.84 -11.63
N ALA A 77 -27.53 19.82 -12.36
CA ALA A 77 -26.80 18.55 -12.51
C ALA A 77 -25.37 18.76 -13.05
N GLU A 78 -25.15 19.83 -13.81
CA GLU A 78 -23.85 20.21 -14.35
C GLU A 78 -22.90 20.72 -13.25
N ASP A 79 -23.41 21.50 -12.29
CA ASP A 79 -22.64 21.97 -11.14
C ASP A 79 -22.24 20.81 -10.24
N ALA A 80 -23.17 19.88 -9.97
CA ALA A 80 -22.88 18.66 -9.21
C ALA A 80 -21.77 17.83 -9.87
N MET A 81 -21.79 17.73 -11.19
CA MET A 81 -20.79 16.98 -11.96
C MET A 81 -19.42 17.68 -12.01
N GLN A 82 -19.38 19.02 -12.10
CA GLN A 82 -18.12 19.77 -11.99
C GLN A 82 -17.50 19.63 -10.60
N VAL A 83 -18.34 19.67 -9.58
CA VAL A 83 -17.96 19.50 -8.18
C VAL A 83 -17.40 18.09 -7.95
N ALA A 84 -18.07 17.04 -8.44
CA ALA A 84 -17.55 15.66 -8.43
C ALA A 84 -16.23 15.52 -9.21
N LYS A 85 -16.07 16.19 -10.36
CA LYS A 85 -14.80 16.19 -11.12
C LYS A 85 -13.67 16.83 -10.33
N ARG A 86 -13.90 17.97 -9.67
CA ARG A 86 -12.90 18.62 -8.81
C ARG A 86 -12.53 17.78 -7.59
N PHE A 87 -13.50 17.09 -6.99
CA PHE A 87 -13.26 16.12 -5.93
C PHE A 87 -12.28 15.04 -6.39
N LEU A 88 -12.55 14.44 -7.55
CA LEU A 88 -11.73 13.36 -8.09
C LEU A 88 -10.33 13.83 -8.45
N THR A 89 -10.18 15.01 -9.05
CA THR A 89 -8.86 15.61 -9.32
C THR A 89 -8.09 15.89 -8.03
N SER A 90 -8.74 16.47 -7.02
CA SER A 90 -8.11 16.74 -5.72
C SER A 90 -7.70 15.46 -5.02
N LEU A 91 -8.52 14.43 -5.16
CA LEU A 91 -8.28 13.10 -4.61
C LEU A 91 -7.11 12.44 -5.34
N GLU A 92 -7.04 12.47 -6.68
CA GLU A 92 -5.88 12.02 -7.47
C GLU A 92 -4.58 12.73 -7.05
N GLU A 93 -4.62 14.04 -6.78
CA GLU A 93 -3.46 14.78 -6.31
C GLU A 93 -3.07 14.44 -4.86
N VAL A 94 -4.03 14.11 -4.00
CA VAL A 94 -3.76 13.60 -2.63
C VAL A 94 -3.17 12.19 -2.68
N LEU A 95 -3.61 11.34 -3.62
CA LEU A 95 -3.00 10.03 -3.88
C LEU A 95 -1.53 10.13 -4.28
N GLN A 96 -1.13 11.22 -4.94
CA GLN A 96 0.26 11.47 -5.32
C GLN A 96 1.15 11.93 -4.15
N GLN A 97 0.57 12.45 -3.06
CA GLN A 97 1.33 13.12 -1.98
C GLN A 97 1.36 12.36 -0.64
N ALA A 98 0.39 11.49 -0.35
CA ALA A 98 0.43 10.64 0.84
C ALA A 98 1.17 9.31 0.55
N SER A 99 1.45 8.50 1.59
CA SER A 99 1.69 7.07 1.35
C SER A 99 0.49 6.54 0.57
N ALA A 100 0.70 6.14 -0.68
CA ALA A 100 -0.36 5.94 -1.68
C ALA A 100 -1.56 5.13 -1.15
N LEU A 101 -1.28 4.17 -0.27
CA LEU A 101 -2.25 3.32 0.41
C LEU A 101 -3.22 4.04 1.37
N ASP A 102 -2.74 4.94 2.22
CA ASP A 102 -3.60 5.64 3.20
C ASP A 102 -4.52 6.64 2.47
N ALA A 103 -4.00 7.34 1.47
CA ALA A 103 -4.82 8.23 0.64
C ALA A 103 -5.81 7.45 -0.24
N LEU A 104 -5.44 6.28 -0.78
CA LEU A 104 -6.35 5.42 -1.55
C LEU A 104 -7.47 4.82 -0.68
N GLU A 105 -7.19 4.49 0.57
CA GLU A 105 -8.22 4.01 1.50
C GLU A 105 -9.23 5.11 1.85
N VAL A 106 -8.76 6.32 2.16
CA VAL A 106 -9.62 7.49 2.40
C VAL A 106 -10.44 7.81 1.15
N ALA A 107 -9.79 7.84 -0.01
CA ALA A 107 -10.42 8.07 -1.30
C ALA A 107 -11.54 7.07 -1.62
N THR A 108 -11.26 5.77 -1.45
CA THR A 108 -12.25 4.71 -1.73
C THR A 108 -13.42 4.76 -0.76
N THR A 109 -13.14 5.08 0.51
CA THR A 109 -14.16 5.18 1.56
C THR A 109 -15.06 6.39 1.31
N LEU A 110 -14.49 7.55 0.98
CA LEU A 110 -15.27 8.70 0.57
C LEU A 110 -16.04 8.41 -0.72
N ALA A 111 -15.43 7.80 -1.74
CA ALA A 111 -16.10 7.46 -3.00
C ALA A 111 -17.32 6.55 -2.77
N THR A 112 -17.18 5.52 -1.91
CA THR A 112 -18.29 4.60 -1.58
C THR A 112 -19.38 5.31 -0.75
N SER A 113 -19.00 6.22 0.15
CA SER A 113 -19.97 7.04 0.89
C SER A 113 -20.70 8.01 -0.04
N SER A 114 -19.99 8.64 -0.99
CA SER A 114 -20.58 9.54 -1.97
C SER A 114 -21.41 8.80 -3.01
N GLU A 115 -21.15 7.53 -3.33
CA GLU A 115 -22.03 6.68 -4.15
C GLU A 115 -23.43 6.59 -3.55
N THR A 116 -23.52 6.49 -2.22
CA THR A 116 -24.80 6.45 -1.51
C THR A 116 -25.52 7.79 -1.57
N SER A 117 -24.80 8.91 -1.40
CA SER A 117 -25.36 10.26 -1.48
C SER A 117 -25.67 10.72 -2.91
N LEU A 118 -24.89 10.29 -3.90
CA LEU A 118 -25.09 10.59 -5.32
C LEU A 118 -26.26 9.78 -5.89
N ASN A 119 -26.48 8.54 -5.43
CA ASN A 119 -27.71 7.80 -5.73
C ASN A 119 -28.98 8.55 -5.27
N PHE A 120 -28.88 9.34 -4.21
CA PHE A 120 -29.97 10.20 -3.75
C PHE A 120 -30.10 11.49 -4.59
N VAL A 121 -28.98 12.14 -4.94
CA VAL A 121 -28.97 13.45 -5.63
C VAL A 121 -29.17 13.34 -7.16
N LEU A 122 -28.60 12.33 -7.81
CA LEU A 122 -28.65 12.17 -9.26
C LEU A 122 -30.00 11.67 -9.79
N GLY A 123 -30.88 11.17 -8.90
CA GLY A 123 -32.18 10.60 -9.29
C GLY A 123 -32.04 9.57 -10.42
N ASP A 124 -32.88 9.70 -11.45
CA ASP A 124 -32.90 8.81 -12.63
C ASP A 124 -31.87 9.18 -13.73
N ASN A 125 -30.88 10.04 -13.45
CA ASN A 125 -29.88 10.43 -14.45
C ASN A 125 -28.87 9.29 -14.72
N ALA A 126 -29.28 8.34 -15.56
CA ALA A 126 -28.53 7.13 -15.90
C ALA A 126 -27.11 7.42 -16.42
N SER A 127 -26.92 8.51 -17.18
CA SER A 127 -25.60 8.87 -17.71
C SER A 127 -24.61 9.28 -16.62
N ALA A 128 -25.10 9.98 -15.58
CA ALA A 128 -24.25 10.39 -14.45
C ALA A 128 -23.90 9.19 -13.56
N HIS A 129 -24.84 8.26 -13.37
CA HIS A 129 -24.60 6.99 -12.67
C HIS A 129 -23.53 6.13 -13.35
N GLU A 130 -23.60 6.02 -14.67
CA GLU A 130 -22.63 5.24 -15.46
C GLU A 130 -21.22 5.85 -15.40
N GLU A 131 -21.09 7.17 -15.61
CA GLU A 131 -19.79 7.85 -15.55
C GLU A 131 -19.17 7.74 -14.15
N TYR A 132 -20.00 7.88 -13.11
CA TYR A 132 -19.55 7.78 -11.72
C TYR A 132 -19.16 6.35 -11.32
N GLY A 133 -19.96 5.35 -11.70
CA GLY A 133 -19.65 3.93 -11.47
C GLY A 133 -18.34 3.50 -12.14
N ARG A 134 -18.07 4.02 -13.35
CA ARG A 134 -16.78 3.81 -14.03
C ARG A 134 -15.62 4.39 -13.22
N ILE A 135 -15.74 5.61 -12.72
CA ILE A 135 -14.69 6.27 -11.95
C ILE A 135 -14.41 5.54 -10.63
N ILE A 136 -15.45 5.09 -9.91
CA ILE A 136 -15.26 4.29 -8.70
C ILE A 136 -14.52 3.00 -9.01
N THR A 137 -14.89 2.32 -10.09
CA THR A 137 -14.24 1.08 -10.51
C THR A 137 -12.76 1.33 -10.84
N GLU A 138 -12.46 2.37 -11.61
CA GLU A 138 -11.09 2.77 -11.94
C GLU A 138 -10.28 3.10 -10.66
N ALA A 139 -10.88 3.78 -9.68
CA ALA A 139 -10.24 4.09 -8.40
C ALA A 139 -9.96 2.83 -7.56
N ARG A 140 -10.91 1.88 -7.50
CA ARG A 140 -10.75 0.59 -6.82
C ARG A 140 -9.64 -0.24 -7.47
N ASP A 141 -9.60 -0.30 -8.79
CA ASP A 141 -8.57 -1.02 -9.53
C ASP A 141 -7.17 -0.42 -9.31
N ARG A 142 -7.07 0.92 -9.29
CA ARG A 142 -5.82 1.60 -8.93
C ARG A 142 -5.39 1.27 -7.49
N ARG A 143 -6.34 1.21 -6.54
CA ARG A 143 -6.05 0.84 -5.15
C ARG A 143 -5.48 -0.56 -5.04
N GLU A 144 -6.12 -1.52 -5.70
CA GLU A 144 -5.68 -2.90 -5.67
C GLU A 144 -4.27 -3.06 -6.28
N LYS A 145 -3.99 -2.32 -7.37
CA LYS A 145 -2.65 -2.26 -7.96
C LYS A 145 -1.61 -1.67 -7.01
N GLU A 146 -1.90 -0.55 -6.35
CA GLU A 146 -0.95 0.04 -5.38
C GLU A 146 -0.78 -0.82 -4.12
N TRP A 147 -1.84 -1.48 -3.66
CA TRP A 147 -1.76 -2.41 -2.54
C TRP A 147 -0.91 -3.64 -2.86
N SER A 148 -1.12 -4.24 -4.04
CA SER A 148 -0.32 -5.37 -4.50
C SER A 148 1.16 -5.01 -4.65
N LYS A 149 1.50 -3.81 -5.17
CA LYS A 149 2.89 -3.31 -5.14
C LYS A 149 3.48 -3.29 -3.73
N GLY A 150 2.72 -2.79 -2.75
CA GLY A 150 3.14 -2.76 -1.35
C GLY A 150 3.42 -4.15 -0.77
N VAL A 151 2.56 -5.13 -1.07
CA VAL A 151 2.73 -6.53 -0.65
C VAL A 151 3.97 -7.15 -1.30
N ILE A 152 4.15 -6.97 -2.61
CA ILE A 152 5.29 -7.51 -3.35
C ILE A 152 6.61 -6.91 -2.83
N MET A 153 6.65 -5.60 -2.56
CA MET A 153 7.82 -4.93 -1.99
C MET A 153 8.17 -5.44 -0.58
N ASP A 154 7.17 -5.78 0.24
CA ASP A 154 7.42 -6.38 1.56
C ASP A 154 7.98 -7.81 1.44
N ASP A 155 7.46 -8.61 0.51
CA ASP A 155 7.99 -9.94 0.23
C ASP A 155 9.42 -9.89 -0.33
N LEU A 156 9.71 -8.92 -1.21
CA LEU A 156 11.05 -8.65 -1.72
C LEU A 156 12.01 -8.27 -0.58
N ARG A 157 11.58 -7.42 0.35
CA ARG A 157 12.35 -7.06 1.55
C ARG A 157 12.62 -8.27 2.45
N LYS A 158 11.63 -9.15 2.65
CA LYS A 158 11.81 -10.39 3.44
C LYS A 158 12.77 -11.35 2.75
N ALA A 159 12.74 -11.48 1.43
CA ALA A 159 13.71 -12.28 0.68
C ALA A 159 15.14 -11.71 0.84
N ALA A 160 15.28 -10.39 0.76
CA ALA A 160 16.54 -9.69 1.00
C ALA A 160 17.10 -9.92 2.41
N GLN A 161 16.25 -9.84 3.44
CA GLN A 161 16.64 -10.11 4.82
C GLN A 161 17.09 -11.57 5.04
N ARG A 162 16.43 -12.52 4.36
CA ARG A 162 16.80 -13.94 4.38
C ARG A 162 18.04 -14.27 3.55
N LYS A 163 18.60 -13.28 2.83
CA LYS A 163 19.71 -13.48 1.88
C LYS A 163 19.41 -14.56 0.84
N ASP A 164 18.17 -14.60 0.36
CA ASP A 164 17.70 -15.56 -0.63
C ASP A 164 17.72 -14.92 -2.04
N PRO A 165 18.76 -15.12 -2.86
CA PRO A 165 18.85 -14.49 -4.18
C PRO A 165 17.74 -14.94 -5.13
N THR A 166 17.26 -16.18 -5.01
CA THR A 166 16.15 -16.68 -5.84
C THR A 166 14.85 -15.97 -5.48
N GLY A 167 14.56 -15.86 -4.18
CA GLY A 167 13.43 -15.08 -3.68
C GLY A 167 13.50 -13.60 -4.06
N ILE A 168 14.71 -13.00 -4.01
CA ILE A 168 14.92 -11.61 -4.41
C ILE A 168 14.62 -11.43 -5.91
N ARG A 169 15.15 -12.29 -6.79
CA ARG A 169 14.85 -12.23 -8.24
C ARG A 169 13.37 -12.38 -8.53
N ALA A 170 12.71 -13.35 -7.91
CA ALA A 170 11.28 -13.54 -8.07
C ALA A 170 10.47 -12.31 -7.62
N GLY A 171 10.88 -11.66 -6.52
CA GLY A 171 10.26 -10.42 -6.04
C GLY A 171 10.51 -9.23 -6.96
N VAL A 172 11.71 -9.10 -7.53
CA VAL A 172 12.04 -8.06 -8.52
C VAL A 172 11.17 -8.18 -9.77
N GLU A 173 11.03 -9.39 -10.34
CA GLU A 173 10.21 -9.60 -11.54
C GLU A 173 8.73 -9.31 -11.25
N LYS A 174 8.20 -9.75 -10.11
CA LYS A 174 6.84 -9.37 -9.68
C LYS A 174 6.67 -7.86 -9.53
N CYS A 175 7.68 -7.16 -9.00
CA CYS A 175 7.65 -5.70 -8.90
C CYS A 175 7.64 -5.04 -10.28
N LYS A 176 8.40 -5.56 -11.26
CA LYS A 176 8.37 -5.06 -12.64
C LYS A 176 7.00 -5.26 -13.28
N ASP A 177 6.41 -6.45 -13.13
CA ASP A 177 5.07 -6.77 -13.63
C ASP A 177 3.99 -5.90 -12.99
N ALA A 178 4.14 -5.57 -11.70
CA ALA A 178 3.23 -4.69 -10.98
C ALA A 178 3.47 -3.19 -11.27
N GLY A 179 4.51 -2.83 -12.03
CA GLY A 179 4.85 -1.43 -12.34
C GLY A 179 5.43 -0.66 -11.16
N CYS A 180 6.20 -1.31 -10.28
CA CYS A 180 7.02 -0.62 -9.28
C CYS A 180 8.08 0.25 -9.96
N ALA A 181 8.51 1.33 -9.29
CA ALA A 181 9.51 2.22 -9.85
C ALA A 181 10.87 1.50 -9.96
N PRO A 182 11.58 1.63 -11.11
CA PRO A 182 12.90 1.00 -11.30
C PRO A 182 13.92 1.35 -10.21
N PHE A 183 13.87 2.58 -9.70
CA PHE A 183 14.75 3.05 -8.62
C PHE A 183 14.58 2.25 -7.32
N ASP A 184 13.34 1.85 -6.99
CA ASP A 184 13.04 1.14 -5.73
C ASP A 184 13.55 -0.31 -5.77
N ILE A 185 13.58 -0.92 -6.96
CA ILE A 185 13.99 -2.31 -7.17
C ILE A 185 15.49 -2.49 -7.46
N MET A 186 16.17 -1.45 -7.94
CA MET A 186 17.58 -1.50 -8.38
C MET A 186 18.54 -2.03 -7.30
N GLN A 187 18.35 -1.61 -6.04
CA GLN A 187 19.18 -2.08 -4.92
C GLN A 187 19.05 -3.61 -4.70
N TYR A 188 17.87 -4.17 -4.93
CA TYR A 188 17.60 -5.59 -4.75
C TYR A 188 18.19 -6.42 -5.89
N GLU A 189 18.17 -5.89 -7.13
CA GLU A 189 18.86 -6.51 -8.27
C GLU A 189 20.37 -6.62 -8.00
N SER A 190 20.99 -5.53 -7.54
CA SER A 190 22.40 -5.53 -7.17
C SER A 190 22.68 -6.51 -6.03
N GLN A 191 21.83 -6.53 -5.01
CA GLN A 191 21.96 -7.45 -3.88
C GLN A 191 21.88 -8.92 -4.31
N ALA A 192 20.93 -9.28 -5.18
CA ALA A 192 20.80 -10.65 -5.70
C ALA A 192 22.07 -11.06 -6.46
N ASN A 193 22.57 -10.21 -7.35
CA ASN A 193 23.79 -10.51 -8.12
C ASN A 193 25.01 -10.70 -7.23
N ASN A 194 25.17 -9.86 -6.19
CA ASN A 194 26.26 -10.00 -5.23
C ASN A 194 26.13 -11.29 -4.41
N LEU A 195 24.93 -11.61 -3.92
CA LEU A 195 24.68 -12.85 -3.17
C LEU A 195 24.96 -14.09 -4.01
N GLU A 196 24.53 -14.13 -5.27
CA GLU A 196 24.82 -15.25 -6.17
C GLU A 196 26.32 -15.43 -6.40
N ALA A 197 27.06 -14.33 -6.58
CA ALA A 197 28.51 -14.37 -6.73
C ALA A 197 29.18 -14.94 -5.46
N TYR A 198 28.80 -14.46 -4.28
CA TYR A 198 29.33 -14.96 -3.01
C TYR A 198 28.96 -16.42 -2.77
N GLN A 199 27.72 -16.82 -3.07
CA GLN A 199 27.29 -18.21 -2.90
C GLN A 199 28.03 -19.15 -3.85
N THR A 200 28.29 -18.71 -5.09
CA THR A 200 29.09 -19.48 -6.06
C THR A 200 30.53 -19.66 -5.58
N ALA A 201 31.17 -18.58 -5.08
CA ALA A 201 32.52 -18.64 -4.52
C ALA A 201 32.60 -19.55 -3.28
N ALA A 202 31.64 -19.43 -2.36
CA ALA A 202 31.57 -20.27 -1.17
C ALA A 202 31.36 -21.75 -1.50
N LYS A 203 30.52 -22.05 -2.51
CA LYS A 203 30.36 -23.42 -3.02
C LYS A 203 31.69 -23.99 -3.53
N GLN A 204 32.43 -23.22 -4.32
CA GLN A 204 33.74 -23.65 -4.85
C GLN A 204 34.76 -23.87 -3.72
N LYS A 205 34.78 -22.98 -2.71
CA LYS A 205 35.64 -23.13 -1.53
C LYS A 205 35.28 -24.39 -0.75
N LEU A 206 33.99 -24.66 -0.56
CA LEU A 206 33.48 -25.87 0.10
C LEU A 206 33.90 -27.14 -0.65
N GLU A 207 33.71 -27.18 -1.97
CA GLU A 207 34.13 -28.32 -2.81
C GLU A 207 35.65 -28.55 -2.78
N THR A 208 36.43 -27.47 -2.68
CA THR A 208 37.89 -27.53 -2.56
C THR A 208 38.31 -28.07 -1.19
N ALA A 209 37.68 -27.60 -0.11
CA ALA A 209 37.94 -28.08 1.25
C ALA A 209 37.57 -29.56 1.42
N VAL A 210 36.48 -30.03 0.80
CA VAL A 210 36.11 -31.45 0.77
C VAL A 210 37.22 -32.29 0.13
N LYS A 211 37.87 -31.78 -0.92
CA LYS A 211 38.97 -32.46 -1.62
C LYS A 211 40.30 -32.39 -0.87
N SER A 212 40.57 -31.28 -0.16
CA SER A 212 41.83 -31.11 0.58
C SER A 212 41.95 -32.04 1.79
N GLN A 213 40.83 -32.57 2.27
CA GLN A 213 40.76 -33.41 3.47
C GLN A 213 41.38 -32.73 4.71
N SER A 214 41.34 -31.40 4.76
CA SER A 214 41.75 -30.61 5.93
C SER A 214 40.53 -30.30 6.79
N LYS A 215 40.52 -30.76 8.05
CA LYS A 215 39.42 -30.52 8.99
C LYS A 215 39.19 -29.02 9.23
N ASP A 216 40.26 -28.25 9.33
CA ASP A 216 40.20 -26.80 9.60
C ASP A 216 39.62 -26.05 8.39
N ASP A 217 40.10 -26.34 7.17
CA ASP A 217 39.59 -25.72 5.94
C ASP A 217 38.10 -26.04 5.74
N LEU A 218 37.71 -27.27 6.06
CA LEU A 218 36.34 -27.75 5.92
C LEU A 218 35.40 -27.05 6.91
N SER A 219 35.83 -26.87 8.16
CA SER A 219 35.08 -26.14 9.17
C SER A 219 34.90 -24.68 8.78
N GLU A 220 35.97 -24.02 8.32
CA GLU A 220 35.91 -22.62 7.88
C GLU A 220 34.98 -22.45 6.66
N ALA A 221 35.10 -23.34 5.67
CA ALA A 221 34.27 -23.30 4.48
C ALA A 221 32.78 -23.55 4.79
N ILE A 222 32.46 -24.45 5.72
CA ILE A 222 31.08 -24.68 6.19
C ILE A 222 30.52 -23.43 6.87
N ASP A 223 31.28 -22.80 7.77
CA ASP A 223 30.85 -21.60 8.48
C ASP A 223 30.58 -20.42 7.52
N GLU A 224 31.45 -20.23 6.53
CA GLU A 224 31.28 -19.22 5.49
C GLU A 224 30.05 -19.51 4.62
N ALA A 225 29.88 -20.76 4.18
CA ALA A 225 28.74 -21.19 3.39
C ALA A 225 27.42 -21.01 4.15
N GLN A 226 27.37 -21.33 5.45
CA GLN A 226 26.18 -21.10 6.29
C GLN A 226 25.84 -19.61 6.43
N LYS A 227 26.83 -18.74 6.65
CA LYS A 227 26.63 -17.27 6.73
C LYS A 227 26.03 -16.67 5.45
N LEU A 228 26.26 -17.35 4.32
CA LEU A 228 25.75 -17.01 2.99
C LEU A 228 24.46 -17.75 2.62
N GLY A 229 23.93 -18.60 3.50
CA GLY A 229 22.67 -19.31 3.29
C GLY A 229 22.76 -20.48 2.30
N LEU A 230 23.95 -21.04 2.06
CA LEU A 230 24.10 -22.21 1.17
C LEU A 230 23.27 -23.43 1.62
N ASP A 231 22.93 -23.52 2.91
CA ASP A 231 22.07 -24.58 3.44
C ASP A 231 20.70 -24.64 2.74
N PHE A 232 20.19 -23.50 2.26
CA PHE A 232 18.89 -23.40 1.58
C PHE A 232 19.00 -23.58 0.07
N VAL A 233 20.09 -23.06 -0.52
CA VAL A 233 20.26 -23.00 -1.99
C VAL A 233 20.96 -24.25 -2.53
N HIS A 234 21.90 -24.81 -1.76
CA HIS A 234 22.70 -25.97 -2.13
C HIS A 234 22.79 -27.00 -0.97
N PRO A 235 21.66 -27.56 -0.52
CA PRO A 235 21.62 -28.46 0.64
C PRO A 235 22.51 -29.69 0.48
N GLU A 236 22.65 -30.21 -0.74
CA GLU A 236 23.49 -31.39 -1.02
C GLU A 236 24.99 -31.09 -0.85
N ALA A 237 25.45 -29.90 -1.25
CA ALA A 237 26.85 -29.51 -1.07
C ALA A 237 27.19 -29.39 0.44
N MET A 238 26.28 -28.77 1.21
CA MET A 238 26.42 -28.64 2.66
C MET A 238 26.38 -29.99 3.37
N LYS A 239 25.48 -30.89 2.96
CA LYS A 239 25.39 -32.25 3.50
C LYS A 239 26.67 -33.05 3.23
N SER A 240 27.22 -32.96 2.01
CA SER A 240 28.48 -33.61 1.65
C SER A 240 29.64 -33.11 2.53
N ALA A 241 29.77 -31.79 2.68
CA ALA A 241 30.81 -31.19 3.53
C ALA A 241 30.67 -31.60 5.00
N ARG A 242 29.47 -31.57 5.58
CA ARG A 242 29.25 -32.01 6.97
C ARG A 242 29.57 -33.50 7.16
N THR A 243 29.24 -34.34 6.19
CA THR A 243 29.56 -35.77 6.23
C THR A 243 31.07 -35.99 6.22
N ALA A 244 31.79 -35.26 5.36
CA ALA A 244 33.25 -35.28 5.34
C ALA A 244 33.85 -34.83 6.68
N LEU A 245 33.28 -33.80 7.32
CA LEU A 245 33.75 -33.30 8.63
C LEU A 245 33.62 -34.36 9.73
N THR A 246 32.50 -35.10 9.74
CA THR A 246 32.27 -36.16 10.73
C THR A 246 33.15 -37.40 10.53
N GLY A 247 33.78 -37.54 9.37
CA GLY A 247 34.73 -38.62 9.08
C GLY A 247 36.13 -38.41 9.66
N PHE A 248 36.44 -37.23 10.22
CA PHE A 248 37.71 -36.87 10.88
C PHE A 248 37.65 -36.97 12.40
#